data_AF-A0AAP3H3S0-F1
#
_entry.id   AF-A0AAP3H3S0-F1
#
_cell.length_a   1.000
_cell.length_b   1.000
_cell.length_c   1.000
_cell.angle_alpha   90.00
_cell.angle_beta   90.00
_cell.angle_gamma   90.00
#
_symmetry.space_group_name_H-M   'P 1'
#
loop_
_entity.id
_entity.type
_entity.pdbx_description
1 polymer ?
#
loop_
_entity_poly.entity_id
_entity_poly.type
_entity_poly.pdbx_seq_one_letter_code
_entity_poly.pdbx_strand_id
1 'polypeptide(L)'
;MSFEVSNSNQLMEHEVCPRACRTLWCAVIEEQLRLVLSPRLADQPLDIDRARRWFGSHDFFMTCALAGLDGAWVLWGVQRKFQHAGVL
;
A
#
# COMPACT_ATOMS: atom_id res chain seq x y z
N MET A 1 -39.53 25.82 -8.81
CA MET A 1 -38.24 25.44 -9.43
C MET A 1 -37.35 24.95 -8.32
N SER A 2 -37.09 23.64 -8.24
CA SER A 2 -36.16 23.08 -7.25
C SER A 2 -34.87 22.73 -8.00
N PHE A 3 -33.79 23.44 -7.70
CA PHE A 3 -32.46 23.11 -8.19
C PHE A 3 -31.86 22.07 -7.23
N GLU A 4 -32.25 20.81 -7.39
CA GLU A 4 -31.44 19.71 -6.86
C GLU A 4 -30.22 19.59 -7.78
N VAL A 5 -29.21 20.40 -7.50
CA VAL A 5 -27.87 20.18 -8.01
C VAL A 5 -27.36 18.93 -7.29
N SER A 6 -27.70 17.76 -7.84
CA SER A 6 -27.18 16.49 -7.39
C SER A 6 -25.66 16.53 -7.62
N ASN A 7 -24.90 16.68 -6.55
CA ASN A 7 -23.45 16.70 -6.59
C ASN A 7 -22.98 15.28 -6.92
N SER A 8 -22.72 15.01 -8.20
CA SER A 8 -22.29 13.73 -8.74
C SER A 8 -20.97 13.20 -8.17
N ASN A 9 -20.30 13.96 -7.30
CA ASN A 9 -19.11 13.52 -6.57
C ASN A 9 -19.42 12.91 -5.20
N GLN A 10 -20.69 12.81 -4.79
CA GLN A 10 -21.06 12.11 -3.57
C GLN A 10 -21.09 10.60 -3.83
N LEU A 11 -19.98 9.93 -3.56
CA LEU A 11 -19.94 8.48 -3.43
C LEU A 11 -20.89 8.10 -2.31
N MET A 12 -21.97 7.40 -2.64
CA MET A 12 -22.86 6.91 -1.59
C MET A 12 -22.21 5.69 -0.93
N GLU A 13 -22.23 5.61 0.40
CA GLU A 13 -21.53 4.56 1.18
C GLU A 13 -21.85 3.12 0.71
N HIS A 14 -23.01 2.92 0.10
CA HIS A 14 -23.44 1.65 -0.50
C HIS A 14 -22.62 1.20 -1.73
N GLU A 15 -21.81 2.08 -2.33
CA GLU A 15 -20.96 1.78 -3.49
C GLU A 15 -19.55 1.31 -3.08
N VAL A 16 -19.18 1.43 -1.80
CA VAL A 16 -17.86 1.07 -1.31
C VAL A 16 -17.80 -0.42 -0.99
N CYS A 17 -17.15 -1.21 -1.86
CA CYS A 17 -16.92 -2.63 -1.62
C CYS A 17 -15.73 -2.85 -0.66
N PRO A 18 -15.94 -3.33 0.58
CA PRO A 18 -14.84 -3.46 1.57
C PRO A 18 -13.76 -4.44 1.12
N ARG A 19 -14.14 -5.45 0.34
CA ARG A 19 -13.19 -6.40 -0.25
C ARG A 19 -12.29 -5.71 -1.28
N ALA A 20 -12.85 -4.87 -2.15
CA ALA A 20 -12.07 -4.14 -3.14
C ALA A 20 -11.11 -3.14 -2.47
N CYS A 21 -11.55 -2.46 -1.40
CA CYS A 21 -10.68 -1.58 -0.62
C CYS A 21 -9.50 -2.33 0.00
N ARG A 22 -9.75 -3.48 0.63
CA ARG A 22 -8.66 -4.31 1.17
C ARG A 22 -7.70 -4.79 0.08
N THR A 23 -8.23 -5.26 -1.05
CA THR A 23 -7.42 -5.68 -2.20
C THR A 23 -6.52 -4.55 -2.70
N LEU A 24 -7.04 -3.32 -2.77
CA LEU A 24 -6.25 -2.15 -3.15
C LEU A 24 -5.06 -1.95 -2.20
N TRP A 25 -5.29 -2.00 -0.88
CA TRP A 25 -4.22 -1.80 0.10
C TRP A 25 -3.21 -2.96 0.11
N CYS A 26 -3.64 -4.19 -0.14
CA CYS A 26 -2.72 -5.32 -0.38
C CYS A 26 -1.84 -5.04 -1.60
N ALA A 27 -2.42 -4.56 -2.71
CA ALA A 27 -1.67 -4.24 -3.92
C ALA A 27 -0.65 -3.12 -3.70
N VAL A 28 -0.96 -2.14 -2.84
CA VAL A 28 0.02 -1.10 -2.44
C VAL A 28 1.21 -1.72 -1.72
N ILE A 29 0.98 -2.61 -0.75
CA ILE A 29 2.07 -3.30 -0.01
C ILE A 29 2.92 -4.14 -0.98
N GLU A 30 2.26 -4.88 -1.88
CA GLU A 30 2.95 -5.70 -2.89
C GLU A 30 3.81 -4.87 -3.84
N GLU A 31 3.31 -3.72 -4.30
CA GLU A 31 4.05 -2.84 -5.20
C GLU A 31 5.27 -2.20 -4.50
N GLN A 32 5.13 -1.78 -3.24
CA GLN A 32 6.27 -1.31 -2.44
C GLN A 32 7.30 -2.42 -2.26
N LEU A 33 6.86 -3.66 -2.02
CA LEU A 33 7.76 -4.80 -1.89
C LEU A 33 8.48 -5.11 -3.21
N ARG A 34 7.78 -5.03 -4.34
CA ARG A 34 8.34 -5.19 -5.68
C ARG A 34 9.41 -4.13 -5.96
N LEU A 35 9.15 -2.86 -5.67
CA LEU A 35 10.12 -1.78 -5.85
C LEU A 35 11.44 -2.08 -5.13
N VAL A 36 11.37 -2.66 -3.93
CA VAL A 36 12.57 -2.97 -3.15
C VAL A 36 13.29 -4.25 -3.61
N LEU A 37 12.54 -5.32 -3.87
CA LEU A 37 13.11 -6.65 -4.15
C LEU A 37 13.39 -6.90 -5.63
N SER A 38 12.68 -6.24 -6.53
CA SER A 38 12.75 -6.46 -7.97
C SER A 38 12.48 -5.16 -8.74
N PRO A 39 13.33 -4.14 -8.57
CA PRO A 39 13.23 -2.90 -9.31
C PRO A 39 13.40 -3.15 -10.82
N ARG A 40 12.60 -2.45 -11.61
CA ARG A 40 12.63 -2.45 -13.07
C ARG A 40 13.50 -1.30 -13.54
N LEU A 41 13.96 -1.36 -14.79
CA LEU A 41 14.77 -0.30 -15.40
C LEU A 41 14.09 1.07 -15.44
N ALA A 42 12.76 1.10 -15.43
CA ALA A 42 11.97 2.34 -15.42
C ALA A 42 11.73 2.91 -14.01
N ASP A 43 12.03 2.16 -12.94
CA ASP A 43 11.81 2.62 -11.57
C ASP A 43 12.90 3.63 -11.18
N GLN A 44 12.51 4.74 -10.56
CA GLN A 44 13.49 5.75 -10.16
C GLN A 44 14.25 5.31 -8.88
N PRO A 45 15.57 5.53 -8.80
CA PRO A 45 16.35 5.20 -7.59
C PRO A 45 15.79 5.81 -6.30
N LEU A 46 15.25 7.03 -6.40
CA LEU A 46 14.63 7.72 -5.26
C LEU A 46 13.37 7.00 -4.76
N ASP A 47 12.57 6.43 -5.66
CA ASP A 47 11.36 5.72 -5.28
C ASP A 47 11.68 4.38 -4.61
N ILE A 48 12.73 3.70 -5.06
CA ILE A 48 13.25 2.48 -4.42
C ILE A 48 13.72 2.76 -2.99
N ASP A 49 14.49 3.83 -2.81
CA ASP A 49 14.98 4.25 -1.49
C ASP A 49 13.84 4.69 -0.55
N ARG A 50 12.84 5.41 -1.07
CA ARG A 50 11.61 5.72 -0.32
C ARG A 50 10.85 4.45 0.08
N ALA A 51 10.69 3.50 -0.84
CA ALA A 51 10.03 2.23 -0.56
C ALA A 51 10.74 1.44 0.54
N ARG A 52 12.09 1.43 0.55
CA ARG A 52 12.87 0.79 1.62
C ARG A 52 12.59 1.40 3.00
N ARG A 53 12.56 2.73 3.08
CA ARG A 53 12.30 3.47 4.34
C ARG A 53 10.84 3.42 4.77
N TRP A 54 9.93 3.17 3.83
CA TRP A 54 8.51 3.06 4.12
C TRP A 54 8.21 1.84 4.99
N PHE A 55 8.87 0.70 4.77
CA PHE A 55 8.71 -0.48 5.62
C PHE A 55 9.12 -0.20 7.07
N GLY A 56 8.19 -0.39 8.01
CA GLY A 56 8.37 -0.08 9.43
C GLY A 56 8.04 1.35 9.82
N SER A 57 7.63 2.20 8.87
CA SER A 57 7.07 3.52 9.17
C SER A 57 5.63 3.42 9.70
N HIS A 58 5.14 4.52 10.27
CA HIS A 58 3.73 4.67 10.66
C HIS A 58 2.77 4.36 9.49
N ASP A 59 3.07 4.91 8.31
CA ASP A 59 2.19 4.76 7.14
C ASP A 59 2.11 3.32 6.66
N PHE A 60 3.21 2.57 6.76
CA PHE A 60 3.20 1.13 6.52
C PHE A 60 2.23 0.39 7.45
N PHE A 61 2.29 0.67 8.77
CA PHE A 61 1.37 0.03 9.72
C PHE A 61 -0.09 0.43 9.48
N MET A 62 -0.35 1.68 9.11
CA MET A 62 -1.66 2.15 8.71
C MET A 62 -2.16 1.41 7.45
N THR A 63 -1.32 1.25 6.43
CA THR A 63 -1.67 0.49 5.22
C THR A 63 -1.95 -0.99 5.54
N CYS A 64 -1.17 -1.62 6.43
CA CYS A 64 -1.46 -2.99 6.87
C CYS A 64 -2.82 -3.08 7.58
N ALA A 65 -3.16 -2.13 8.47
CA ALA A 65 -4.46 -2.10 9.12
C ALA A 65 -5.61 -1.96 8.10
N LEU A 66 -5.46 -1.09 7.10
CA LEU A 66 -6.44 -0.90 6.02
C LEU A 66 -6.57 -2.13 5.11
N ALA A 67 -5.49 -2.89 4.93
CA ALA A 67 -5.49 -4.18 4.23
C ALA A 67 -6.11 -5.31 5.07
N GLY A 68 -6.29 -5.11 6.39
CA GLY A 68 -6.73 -6.16 7.32
C GLY A 68 -5.62 -7.14 7.70
N LEU A 69 -4.37 -6.69 7.71
CA LEU A 69 -3.17 -7.48 8.00
C LEU A 69 -2.53 -7.05 9.33
N ASP A 70 -1.88 -8.00 10.01
CA ASP A 70 -0.99 -7.70 11.13
C ASP A 70 0.32 -7.11 10.60
N GLY A 71 0.50 -5.80 10.79
CA GLY A 71 1.69 -5.09 10.30
C GLY A 71 2.99 -5.54 10.93
N ALA A 72 3.00 -6.02 12.18
CA ALA A 72 4.22 -6.54 12.81
C ALA A 72 4.64 -7.87 12.17
N TRP A 73 3.69 -8.75 11.90
CA TRP A 73 3.95 -10.01 11.19
C TRP A 73 4.42 -9.77 9.74
N VAL A 74 3.78 -8.84 9.03
CA VAL A 74 4.20 -8.45 7.67
C VAL A 74 5.61 -7.88 7.68
N LEU A 75 5.93 -6.97 8.60
CA LEU A 75 7.26 -6.36 8.71
C LEU A 75 8.35 -7.42 8.94
N TRP A 76 8.11 -8.36 9.84
CA TRP A 76 9.03 -9.47 10.10
C TRP A 76 9.30 -10.28 8.83
N GLY A 77 8.25 -10.58 8.04
CA GLY A 77 8.38 -11.28 6.76
C GLY A 77 9.17 -10.48 5.71
N VAL A 78 8.93 -9.17 5.62
CA VAL A 78 9.65 -8.25 4.71
C VAL A 78 11.14 -8.18 5.08
N GLN A 79 11.47 -7.99 6.36
CA GLN A 79 12.86 -7.93 6.84
C GLN A 79 13.64 -9.20 6.49
N ARG A 80 13.03 -10.38 6.64
CA ARG A 80 13.63 -11.65 6.20
C ARG A 80 13.92 -11.65 4.70
N LYS A 81 12.98 -11.19 3.87
CA LYS A 81 13.20 -11.10 2.41
C LYS A 81 14.33 -10.13 2.07
N PHE A 82 14.44 -9.00 2.78
CA PHE A 82 15.50 -8.01 2.55
C PHE A 82 16.88 -8.57 2.90
N GLN A 83 17.00 -9.32 4.00
CA GLN A 83 18.22 -10.02 4.38
C GLN A 83 18.65 -11.02 3.30
N HIS A 84 17.70 -11.83 2.79
CA HIS A 84 17.99 -12.79 1.72
C HIS A 84 18.37 -12.12 0.40
N ALA A 85 17.87 -10.92 0.13
CA ALA A 85 18.16 -10.16 -1.09
C ALA A 85 19.41 -9.27 -0.98
N GLY A 86 20.07 -9.19 0.20
CA GLY A 86 21.22 -8.31 0.42
C GLY A 86 20.87 -6.81 0.34
N VAL A 87 19.63 -6.46 0.71
CA VAL A 87 19.12 -5.08 0.66
C VAL A 87 19.29 -4.35 2.00
N LEU A 88 19.55 -5.10 3.07
CA LEU A 88 19.88 -4.62 4.42
C LEU A 88 21.40 -4.58 4.63
#